data_AF-A0A6S6XV40-F1
#
_entry.id   AF-A0A6S6XV40-F1
#
_cell.length_a   1.000
_cell.length_b   1.000
_cell.length_c   1.000
_cell.angle_alpha   90.00
_cell.angle_beta   90.00
_cell.angle_gamma   90.00
#
_symmetry.space_group_name_H-M   'P 1'
#
loop_
_entity.id
_entity.type
_entity.pdbx_description
1 polymer ?
#
loop_
_entity_poly.entity_id
_entity_poly.type
_entity_poly.pdbx_seq_one_letter_code
_entity_poly.pdbx_strand_id
1 'polypeptide(L)'
;MLTITPYRQSGIVLIEALMGILIFSLGILSMVALQATAISAQNDAQFRIEAANLADRIIGEIDLNVDRTSSATLQNSLVAYAHQAATDATCAFSGDASANQQVIDWLADVATQLPGSAATMQQIAVTTAAFNQVTVTLCWQTAADATPRRHTVIAYVN
;
A
#
# COMPACT_ATOMS: atom_id res chain seq x y z
N MET A 1 -32.87 -13.18 73.41
CA MET A 1 -33.39 -13.31 72.03
C MET A 1 -33.88 -11.93 71.58
N LEU A 2 -33.67 -11.59 70.29
CA LEU A 2 -34.18 -10.40 69.57
C LEU A 2 -33.47 -9.05 69.85
N THR A 3 -33.26 -8.14 68.89
CA THR A 3 -33.71 -8.04 67.48
C THR A 3 -32.75 -7.11 66.75
N ILE A 4 -32.30 -7.47 65.54
CA ILE A 4 -31.53 -6.57 64.67
C ILE A 4 -32.53 -5.82 63.79
N THR A 5 -32.56 -4.49 63.87
CA THR A 5 -33.39 -3.63 63.00
C THR A 5 -32.72 -3.47 61.64
N PRO A 6 -33.42 -3.72 60.52
CA PRO A 6 -32.85 -3.57 59.19
C PRO A 6 -32.71 -2.08 58.82
N TYR A 7 -31.50 -1.67 58.45
CA TYR A 7 -31.20 -0.34 57.94
C TYR A 7 -31.84 -0.19 56.55
N ARG A 8 -32.80 0.74 56.38
CA ARG A 8 -33.41 1.02 55.07
C ARG A 8 -32.47 1.88 54.24
N GLN A 9 -31.76 1.25 53.30
CA GLN A 9 -30.95 1.92 52.30
C GLN A 9 -31.87 2.64 51.30
N SER A 10 -31.74 3.97 51.20
CA SER A 10 -32.43 4.79 50.21
C SER A 10 -31.42 5.71 49.54
N GLY A 11 -31.34 5.70 48.21
CA GLY A 11 -30.83 6.85 47.45
C GLY A 11 -29.59 6.70 46.57
N ILE A 12 -29.14 5.50 46.17
CA ILE A 12 -27.99 5.35 45.22
C ILE A 12 -28.37 4.80 43.83
N VAL A 13 -29.57 4.23 43.65
CA VAL A 13 -29.98 3.54 42.41
C VAL A 13 -29.84 4.41 41.15
N LEU A 14 -30.16 5.71 41.23
CA LEU A 14 -30.04 6.62 40.08
C LEU A 14 -28.57 6.86 39.69
N ILE A 15 -27.69 7.01 40.68
CA ILE A 15 -26.25 7.22 40.47
C ILE A 15 -25.61 5.93 39.94
N GLU A 16 -25.99 4.78 40.49
CA GLU A 16 -25.54 3.46 40.04
C GLU A 16 -25.92 3.20 38.59
N ALA A 17 -27.17 3.47 38.22
CA ALA A 17 -27.63 3.38 36.83
C ALA A 17 -26.87 4.34 35.90
N LEU A 18 -26.62 5.58 36.34
CA LEU A 18 -25.89 6.58 35.55
C LEU A 18 -24.42 6.18 35.34
N MET A 19 -23.76 5.66 36.38
CA MET A 19 -22.40 5.12 36.28
C MET A 19 -22.35 3.89 35.36
N GLY A 20 -23.35 3.00 35.44
CA GLY A 20 -23.47 1.84 34.54
C GLY A 20 -23.60 2.24 33.08
N ILE A 21 -24.49 3.19 32.76
CA ILE A 21 -24.67 3.72 31.41
C ILE A 21 -23.39 4.42 30.93
N LEU A 22 -22.74 5.21 31.79
CA LEU A 22 -21.48 5.88 31.47
C LEU A 22 -20.40 4.88 31.08
N ILE A 23 -20.11 3.89 31.93
CA ILE A 23 -19.09 2.88 31.67
C ILE A 23 -19.41 2.09 30.39
N PHE A 24 -20.67 1.72 30.20
CA PHE A 24 -21.11 1.02 29.00
C PHE A 24 -20.91 1.86 27.73
N SER A 25 -21.27 3.15 27.76
CA SER A 25 -21.07 4.06 26.64
C SER A 25 -19.59 4.25 26.27
N LEU A 26 -18.71 4.32 27.28
CA LEU A 26 -17.26 4.38 27.09
C LEU A 26 -16.72 3.08 26.49
N GLY A 27 -17.27 1.93 26.89
CA GLY A 27 -16.96 0.63 26.29
C GLY A 27 -17.29 0.58 24.81
N ILE A 28 -18.48 1.03 24.41
CA ILE A 28 -18.88 1.09 22.99
C ILE A 28 -17.98 2.03 22.20
N LEU A 29 -17.71 3.24 22.72
CA LEU A 29 -16.86 4.19 22.01
C LEU A 29 -15.43 3.65 21.82
N SER A 30 -14.89 2.96 22.83
CA SER A 30 -13.59 2.29 22.75
C SER A 30 -13.57 1.21 21.66
N MET A 31 -14.63 0.41 21.57
CA MET A 31 -14.74 -0.63 20.54
C MET A 31 -14.83 -0.04 19.12
N VAL A 32 -15.61 1.04 18.94
CA VAL A 32 -15.71 1.72 17.64
C VAL A 32 -14.37 2.32 17.22
N ALA A 33 -13.63 2.92 18.15
CA ALA A 33 -12.30 3.45 17.88
C ALA A 33 -11.33 2.33 17.43
N LEU A 34 -11.34 1.18 18.10
CA LEU A 34 -10.54 0.01 17.70
C LEU A 34 -10.97 -0.55 16.35
N GLN A 35 -12.27 -0.55 16.04
CA GLN A 35 -12.76 -1.00 14.73
C GLN A 35 -12.30 -0.06 13.61
N ALA A 36 -12.33 1.26 13.83
CA ALA A 36 -11.85 2.23 12.85
C ALA A 36 -10.36 2.06 12.56
N THR A 37 -9.53 1.88 13.58
CA THR A 37 -8.09 1.65 13.38
C THR A 37 -7.81 0.31 12.69
N ALA A 38 -8.54 -0.75 13.04
CA ALA A 38 -8.43 -2.05 12.38
C ALA A 38 -8.76 -1.97 10.88
N ILE A 39 -9.84 -1.27 10.50
CA ILE A 39 -10.21 -1.06 9.10
C ILE A 39 -9.11 -0.30 8.35
N SER A 40 -8.56 0.76 8.94
CA SER A 40 -7.47 1.53 8.31
C SER A 40 -6.22 0.69 8.07
N ALA A 41 -5.84 -0.15 9.04
CA ALA A 41 -4.70 -1.05 8.93
C ALA A 41 -4.94 -2.14 7.88
N GLN A 42 -6.17 -2.66 7.79
CA GLN A 42 -6.55 -3.61 6.77
C GLN A 42 -6.46 -2.99 5.37
N ASN A 43 -6.96 -1.77 5.18
CA ASN A 43 -6.84 -1.07 3.89
C ASN A 43 -5.37 -0.84 3.48
N ASP A 44 -4.49 -0.41 4.39
CA ASP A 44 -3.05 -0.25 4.09
C ASP A 44 -2.41 -1.58 3.66
N ALA A 45 -2.73 -2.68 4.34
CA ALA A 45 -2.25 -4.01 3.97
C ALA A 45 -2.75 -4.43 2.57
N GLN A 46 -4.03 -4.16 2.25
CA GLN A 46 -4.59 -4.46 0.94
C GLN A 46 -3.87 -3.70 -0.18
N PHE A 47 -3.61 -2.39 -0.02
CA PHE A 47 -2.88 -1.62 -1.03
C PHE A 47 -1.44 -2.11 -1.22
N ARG A 48 -0.77 -2.59 -0.16
CA ARG A 48 0.57 -3.18 -0.28
C ARG A 48 0.57 -4.50 -1.03
N ILE A 49 -0.46 -5.32 -0.83
CA ILE A 49 -0.63 -6.58 -1.57
C ILE A 49 -0.88 -6.26 -3.04
N GLU A 50 -1.73 -5.29 -3.35
CA GLU A 50 -2.00 -4.89 -4.73
C GLU A 50 -0.74 -4.33 -5.42
N ALA A 51 0.01 -3.47 -4.72
CA ALA A 51 1.28 -2.97 -5.24
C ALA A 51 2.30 -4.08 -5.51
N ALA A 52 2.35 -5.12 -4.66
CA ALA A 52 3.21 -6.29 -4.86
C ALA A 52 2.75 -7.11 -6.08
N ASN A 53 1.45 -7.40 -6.20
CA ASN A 53 0.89 -8.11 -7.34
C ASN A 53 1.14 -7.37 -8.66
N LEU A 54 0.97 -6.05 -8.68
CA LEU A 54 1.24 -5.20 -9.84
C LEU A 54 2.73 -5.20 -10.20
N ALA A 55 3.63 -5.19 -9.22
CA ALA A 55 5.07 -5.29 -9.45
C ALA A 55 5.45 -6.66 -10.03
N ASP A 56 4.96 -7.74 -9.43
CA ASP A 56 5.24 -9.10 -9.87
C ASP A 56 4.67 -9.36 -11.27
N ARG A 57 3.47 -8.82 -11.56
CA ARG A 57 2.87 -8.91 -12.89
C ARG A 57 3.74 -8.25 -13.95
N ILE A 58 4.17 -7.00 -13.77
CA ILE A 58 4.99 -6.33 -14.81
C ILE A 58 6.36 -6.99 -14.95
N ILE A 59 6.96 -7.49 -13.85
CA ILE A 59 8.20 -8.26 -13.91
C ILE A 59 8.00 -9.54 -14.72
N GLY A 60 6.91 -10.27 -14.49
CA GLY A 60 6.56 -11.46 -15.25
C GLY A 60 6.30 -11.16 -16.73
N GLU A 61 5.60 -10.06 -17.03
CA GLU A 61 5.37 -9.62 -18.40
C GLU A 61 6.67 -9.24 -19.11
N ILE A 62 7.61 -8.58 -18.42
CA ILE A 62 8.95 -8.30 -18.93
C ILE A 62 9.67 -9.61 -19.23
N ASP A 63 9.73 -10.54 -18.28
CA ASP A 63 10.45 -11.82 -18.44
C ASP A 63 9.90 -12.66 -19.60
N LEU A 64 8.59 -12.64 -19.85
CA LEU A 64 7.95 -13.39 -20.92
C LEU A 64 8.16 -12.76 -22.31
N ASN A 65 8.27 -11.43 -22.41
CA ASN A 65 8.24 -10.71 -23.69
C ASN A 65 9.59 -10.13 -24.12
N VAL A 66 10.66 -10.31 -23.34
CA VAL A 66 12.01 -9.91 -23.75
C VAL A 66 12.59 -10.85 -24.82
N ASP A 67 13.39 -10.28 -25.71
CA ASP A 67 14.00 -11.01 -26.82
C ASP A 67 15.35 -11.61 -26.39
N ARG A 68 15.40 -12.94 -26.31
CA ARG A 68 16.60 -13.71 -25.89
C ARG A 68 17.44 -14.25 -27.05
N THR A 69 17.28 -13.72 -28.26
CA THR A 69 18.07 -14.15 -29.44
C THR A 69 19.57 -13.92 -29.26
N SER A 70 19.96 -12.85 -28.55
CA SER A 70 21.34 -12.59 -28.17
C SER A 70 21.40 -11.74 -26.90
N SER A 71 22.54 -11.73 -26.21
CA SER A 71 22.73 -10.88 -25.02
C SER A 71 22.57 -9.38 -25.33
N ALA A 72 22.87 -8.94 -26.57
CA ALA A 72 22.68 -7.54 -26.97
C ALA A 72 21.20 -7.24 -27.23
N THR A 73 20.47 -8.16 -27.88
CA THR A 73 19.03 -8.01 -28.13
C THR A 73 18.24 -8.00 -26.82
N LEU A 74 18.61 -8.87 -25.87
CA LEU A 74 18.01 -8.93 -24.54
C LEU A 74 18.12 -7.58 -23.84
N GLN A 75 19.33 -7.04 -23.76
CA GLN A 75 19.58 -5.74 -23.14
C GLN A 75 18.80 -4.61 -23.80
N ASN A 76 18.75 -4.58 -25.14
CA ASN A 76 17.96 -3.57 -25.87
C ASN A 76 16.45 -3.71 -25.59
N SER A 77 15.93 -4.94 -25.56
CA SER A 77 14.52 -5.20 -25.26
C SER A 77 14.15 -4.82 -23.82
N LEU A 78 15.04 -5.05 -22.86
CA LEU A 78 14.84 -4.67 -21.46
C LEU A 78 14.78 -3.15 -21.29
N VAL A 79 15.69 -2.41 -21.91
CA VAL A 79 15.73 -0.94 -21.82
C VAL A 79 14.43 -0.30 -22.35
N ALA A 80 13.72 -0.95 -23.28
CA ALA A 80 12.42 -0.47 -23.77
C ALA A 80 11.32 -0.43 -22.68
N TYR A 81 11.44 -1.23 -21.62
CA TYR A 81 10.52 -1.21 -20.47
C TYR A 81 10.88 -0.16 -19.42
N ALA A 82 12.02 0.52 -19.56
CA ALA A 82 12.42 1.54 -18.60
C ALA A 82 11.40 2.69 -18.58
N HIS A 83 11.01 3.10 -17.37
CA HIS A 83 10.08 4.19 -17.13
C HIS A 83 10.62 5.07 -16.02
N GLN A 84 10.90 6.34 -16.33
CA GLN A 84 11.46 7.31 -15.38
C GLN A 84 12.64 6.75 -14.58
N ALA A 85 13.62 6.21 -15.32
CA ALA A 85 14.75 5.49 -14.74
C ALA A 85 15.69 6.37 -13.90
N ALA A 86 15.61 7.70 -13.99
CA ALA A 86 16.39 8.59 -13.14
C ALA A 86 15.71 8.79 -11.79
N THR A 87 16.52 8.76 -10.73
CA THR A 87 16.04 8.88 -9.35
C THR A 87 16.43 10.24 -8.80
N ASP A 88 15.45 11.13 -8.61
CA ASP A 88 15.64 12.50 -8.09
C ASP A 88 15.16 12.63 -6.62
N ALA A 89 14.00 12.06 -6.29
CA ALA A 89 13.44 12.08 -4.92
C ALA A 89 12.42 10.94 -4.67
N THR A 90 11.93 10.81 -3.42
CA THR A 90 10.96 9.78 -3.02
C THR A 90 9.66 9.93 -3.83
N CYS A 91 9.39 8.98 -4.72
CA CYS A 91 8.18 8.95 -5.56
C CYS A 91 8.03 10.16 -6.49
N ALA A 92 9.14 10.87 -6.74
CA ALA A 92 9.25 11.92 -7.75
C ALA A 92 10.45 11.53 -8.62
N PHE A 93 10.16 10.71 -9.62
CA PHE A 93 11.14 10.18 -10.54
C PHE A 93 11.31 11.13 -11.73
N SER A 94 12.44 11.01 -12.41
CA SER A 94 12.76 11.79 -13.59
C SER A 94 13.23 10.89 -14.73
N GLY A 95 13.41 11.48 -15.91
CA GLY A 95 13.69 10.74 -17.15
C GLY A 95 12.44 10.45 -17.96
N ASP A 96 12.62 9.75 -19.07
CA ASP A 96 11.58 9.59 -20.06
C ASP A 96 10.50 8.59 -19.62
N ALA A 97 9.25 8.89 -19.99
CA ALA A 97 8.18 7.92 -19.90
C ALA A 97 8.43 6.76 -20.87
N SER A 98 7.96 5.56 -20.52
CA SER A 98 8.14 4.41 -21.40
C SER A 98 7.20 4.56 -22.59
N ALA A 99 7.69 4.25 -23.79
CA ALA A 99 6.86 4.14 -24.99
C ALA A 99 6.29 2.72 -25.18
N ASN A 100 6.65 1.77 -24.30
CA ASN A 100 6.16 0.41 -24.38
C ASN A 100 4.68 0.35 -23.96
N GLN A 101 3.82 -0.18 -24.83
CA GLN A 101 2.39 -0.28 -24.57
C GLN A 101 2.05 -1.07 -23.31
N GLN A 102 2.80 -2.13 -22.99
CA GLN A 102 2.57 -2.94 -21.79
C GLN A 102 2.83 -2.14 -20.52
N VAL A 103 3.85 -1.28 -20.52
CA VAL A 103 4.13 -0.37 -19.40
C VAL A 103 3.04 0.68 -19.30
N ILE A 104 2.55 1.22 -20.42
CA ILE A 104 1.45 2.20 -20.44
C ILE A 104 0.17 1.59 -19.86
N ASP A 105 -0.19 0.38 -20.28
CA ASP A 105 -1.37 -0.34 -19.79
C ASP A 105 -1.22 -0.69 -18.30
N TRP A 106 -0.04 -1.15 -17.89
CA TRP A 106 0.28 -1.39 -16.48
C TRP A 106 0.17 -0.11 -15.63
N LEU A 107 0.64 1.04 -16.13
CA LEU A 107 0.50 2.33 -15.43
C LEU A 107 -0.97 2.76 -15.30
N ALA A 108 -1.82 2.43 -16.29
CA ALA A 108 -3.25 2.65 -16.19
C ALA A 108 -3.87 1.75 -15.10
N ASP A 109 -3.50 0.47 -15.04
CA ASP A 109 -3.93 -0.44 -13.99
C ASP A 109 -3.51 0.05 -12.60
N VAL A 110 -2.26 0.49 -12.44
CA VAL A 110 -1.74 1.12 -11.21
C VAL A 110 -2.62 2.29 -10.77
N ALA A 111 -2.97 3.19 -11.70
CA ALA A 111 -3.82 4.35 -11.41
C ALA A 111 -5.25 3.97 -10.96
N THR A 112 -5.76 2.82 -11.39
CA THR A 112 -7.09 2.33 -10.98
C THR A 112 -7.10 1.62 -9.63
N GLN A 113 -6.01 0.93 -9.28
CA GLN A 113 -5.95 0.05 -8.13
C GLN A 113 -5.30 0.71 -6.90
N LEU A 114 -4.34 1.62 -7.13
CA LEU A 114 -3.64 2.32 -6.06
C LEU A 114 -4.11 3.78 -5.93
N PRO A 115 -4.60 4.20 -4.74
CA PRO A 115 -5.13 5.55 -4.55
C PRO A 115 -4.03 6.60 -4.62
N GLY A 116 -4.31 7.73 -5.28
CA GLY A 116 -3.37 8.85 -5.39
C GLY A 116 -2.07 8.50 -6.11
N SER A 117 -2.07 7.42 -6.90
CA SER A 117 -0.94 7.07 -7.75
C SER A 117 -1.02 7.85 -9.06
N ALA A 118 0.11 8.40 -9.50
CA ALA A 118 0.28 8.99 -10.82
C ALA A 118 1.36 8.23 -11.58
N ALA A 119 1.28 8.23 -12.91
CA ALA A 119 2.31 7.60 -13.75
C ALA A 119 3.71 8.16 -13.44
N THR A 120 3.81 9.47 -13.26
CA THR A 120 5.06 10.17 -12.91
C THR A 120 5.65 9.72 -11.57
N MET A 121 4.87 9.07 -10.71
CA MET A 121 5.32 8.56 -9.41
C MET A 121 5.78 7.11 -9.47
N GLN A 122 5.69 6.43 -10.61
CA GLN A 122 6.13 5.04 -10.76
C GLN A 122 7.47 4.99 -11.47
N GLN A 123 8.26 3.95 -11.20
CA GLN A 123 9.56 3.77 -11.83
C GLN A 123 9.81 2.31 -12.21
N ILE A 124 10.37 2.12 -13.40
CA ILE A 124 11.00 0.89 -13.85
C ILE A 124 12.43 1.26 -14.24
N ALA A 125 13.38 0.95 -13.38
CA ALA A 125 14.79 1.20 -13.63
C ALA A 125 15.48 -0.09 -14.08
N VAL A 126 16.12 -0.05 -15.24
CA VAL A 126 16.80 -1.20 -15.85
C VAL A 126 18.30 -0.95 -15.82
N THR A 127 19.06 -1.87 -15.21
CA THR A 127 20.52 -1.82 -15.11
C THR A 127 21.12 -3.06 -15.74
N THR A 128 21.41 -3.00 -17.04
CA THR A 128 21.96 -4.13 -17.81
C THR A 128 23.37 -4.53 -17.37
N ALA A 129 24.17 -3.58 -16.88
CA ALA A 129 25.50 -3.82 -16.34
C ALA A 129 25.51 -4.66 -15.05
N ALA A 130 24.38 -4.75 -14.35
CA ALA A 130 24.22 -5.47 -13.09
C ALA A 130 23.37 -6.73 -13.28
N PHE A 131 23.80 -7.65 -14.14
CA PHE A 131 23.08 -8.90 -14.43
C PHE A 131 21.63 -8.67 -14.89
N ASN A 132 21.40 -7.68 -15.77
CA ASN A 132 20.07 -7.34 -16.27
C ASN A 132 19.04 -7.11 -15.15
N GLN A 133 19.45 -6.35 -14.13
CA GLN A 133 18.59 -6.02 -13.00
C GLN A 133 17.46 -5.09 -13.44
N VAL A 134 16.23 -5.45 -13.10
CA VAL A 134 15.02 -4.64 -13.25
C VAL A 134 14.52 -4.29 -11.86
N THR A 135 14.47 -3.00 -11.55
CA THR A 135 13.96 -2.48 -10.29
C THR A 135 12.64 -1.77 -10.55
N VAL A 136 11.55 -2.33 -10.04
CA VAL A 136 10.22 -1.76 -10.14
C VAL A 136 9.90 -1.09 -8.80
N THR A 137 9.56 0.19 -8.86
CA THR A 137 9.10 0.95 -7.70
C THR A 137 7.70 1.48 -7.95
N LEU A 138 6.77 1.07 -7.09
CA LEU A 138 5.43 1.63 -7.03
C LEU A 138 5.27 2.61 -5.88
N CYS A 139 4.55 3.69 -6.15
CA CYS A 139 4.21 4.71 -5.17
C CYS A 139 2.74 5.09 -5.22
N TRP A 140 2.14 5.29 -4.05
CA TRP A 140 0.74 5.68 -3.91
C TRP A 140 0.54 6.54 -2.66
N GLN A 141 -0.56 7.28 -2.58
CA GLN A 141 -0.85 8.16 -1.45
C GLN A 141 -2.34 8.16 -1.15
N THR A 142 -2.71 7.74 0.05
CA THR A 142 -4.09 7.90 0.50
C THR A 142 -4.35 9.34 0.96
N ALA A 143 -5.61 9.76 0.99
CA ALA A 143 -5.97 11.11 1.46
C ALA A 143 -5.53 11.40 2.92
N ALA A 144 -5.28 10.36 3.72
CA ALA A 144 -4.82 10.48 5.09
C ALA A 144 -3.28 10.57 5.23
N ASP A 145 -2.53 10.28 4.16
CA ASP A 145 -1.07 10.23 4.21
C ASP A 145 -0.45 11.61 3.94
N ALA A 146 0.50 12.02 4.80
CA ALA A 146 1.31 13.23 4.58
C ALA A 146 2.44 13.03 3.55
N THR A 147 2.88 11.79 3.36
CA THR A 147 3.94 11.42 2.39
C THR A 147 3.53 10.18 1.60
N PRO A 148 3.94 10.04 0.33
CA PRO A 148 3.66 8.86 -0.46
C PRO A 148 4.21 7.58 0.18
N ARG A 149 3.43 6.51 0.09
CA ARG A 149 3.84 5.13 0.37
C ARG A 149 4.61 4.60 -0.84
N ARG A 150 5.53 3.67 -0.58
CA ARG A 150 6.41 3.07 -1.59
C ARG A 150 6.51 1.56 -1.40
N HIS A 151 6.53 0.83 -2.51
CA HIS A 151 6.89 -0.57 -2.61
C HIS A 151 7.92 -0.76 -3.71
N THR A 152 8.97 -1.54 -3.47
CA THR A 152 10.04 -1.76 -4.45
C THR A 152 10.40 -3.23 -4.53
N VAL A 153 10.49 -3.75 -5.75
CA VAL A 153 10.88 -5.12 -6.07
C VAL A 153 12.04 -5.08 -7.04
N ILE A 154 12.98 -5.99 -6.87
CA ILE A 154 14.14 -6.16 -7.74
C ILE A 154 14.10 -7.57 -8.32
N ALA A 155 14.18 -7.67 -9.63
CA ALA A 155 14.28 -8.92 -10.37
C ALA A 155 15.51 -8.90 -11.30
N TYR A 156 15.96 -10.08 -11.72
CA TYR A 156 17.06 -10.25 -12.66
C TYR A 156 16.56 -11.06 -13.85
N VAL A 157 16.73 -10.54 -15.07
CA VAL A 157 16.18 -11.14 -16.30
C VAL A 157 17.32 -11.61 -17.20
N ASN A 158 17.49 -12.92 -17.34
CA ASN A 158 18.59 -13.53 -18.10
C ASN A 158 18.12 -14.29 -19.34
#